data_AF-X0XDS8-F1
#
_entry.id   AF-X0XDS8-F1
#
_cell.length_a   1.000
_cell.length_b   1.000
_cell.length_c   1.000
_cell.angle_alpha   90.00
_cell.angle_beta   90.00
_cell.angle_gamma   90.00
#
_symmetry.space_group_name_H-M   'P 1'
#
loop_
_entity.id
_entity.type
_entity.pdbx_description
1 polymer ?
#
loop_
_entity_poly.entity_id
_entity_poly.type
_entity_poly.pdbx_seq_one_letter_code
_entity_poly.pdbx_strand_id
1 'polypeptide(L)' 'MYRILFSIGSFPIYSYGVMIALAFITGILLAMKEAKKIGENPERILDISLYVILGALIGGRLG' A
#
# COMPACT_ATOMS: atom_id res chain seq x y z
N MET A 1 -10.29 20.80 1.01
CA MET A 1 -9.66 19.48 1.22
C MET A 1 -9.96 19.03 2.65
N TYR A 2 -10.82 18.03 2.83
CA TYR A 2 -11.09 17.49 4.18
C TYR A 2 -9.91 16.63 4.61
N ARG A 3 -9.28 16.98 5.74
CA ARG A 3 -8.12 16.25 6.30
C ARG A 3 -8.52 14.88 6.85
N ILE A 4 -9.77 14.73 7.28
CA ILE A 4 -10.33 13.53 7.90
C ILE A 4 -11.45 13.03 6.98
N LEU A 5 -11.32 11.80 6.48
CA LEU A 5 -12.28 11.13 5.59
C LEU A 5 -13.49 10.65 6.39
N PHE A 6 -13.22 9.97 7.51
CA PHE A 6 -14.20 9.55 8.51
C PHE A 6 -13.46 9.22 9.80
N SER A 7 -14.14 9.26 10.93
CA SER A 7 -13.59 8.86 12.24
C SER A 7 -14.21 7.54 12.66
N ILE A 8 -13.37 6.54 12.97
CA ILE A 8 -13.83 5.33 13.67
C ILE A 8 -13.67 5.58 15.16
N GLY A 9 -14.75 6.02 15.83
CA GLY A 9 -14.70 6.45 17.23
C GLY A 9 -13.72 7.62 17.42
N SER A 10 -12.67 7.40 18.22
CA SER A 10 -11.62 8.40 18.50
C SER A 10 -10.46 8.39 17.51
N PHE A 11 -10.46 7.51 16.50
CA PHE A 11 -9.39 7.43 15.50
C PHE A 11 -9.78 8.19 14.22
N PRO A 12 -9.19 9.38 13.96
CA PRO A 12 -9.41 10.10 12.71
C PRO A 12 -8.67 9.39 11.58
N ILE A 13 -9.39 8.96 10.53
CA ILE A 13 -8.78 8.42 9.33
C ILE A 13 -8.47 9.57 8.38
N TYR A 14 -7.19 9.79 8.14
CA TYR A 14 -6.73 10.86 7.28
C TYR A 14 -6.82 10.50 5.80
N SER A 15 -7.30 11.44 5.00
CA SER A 15 -7.46 11.29 3.55
C SER A 15 -6.16 10.91 2.84
N TYR A 16 -5.03 11.44 3.32
CA TYR A 16 -3.71 11.13 2.79
C TYR A 16 -3.30 9.67 3.02
N GLY A 17 -3.52 9.14 4.24
CA GLY A 17 -3.20 7.76 4.56
C GLY A 17 -4.03 6.77 3.75
N VAL A 18 -5.31 7.06 3.55
CA VAL A 18 -6.19 6.24 2.70
C VAL A 18 -5.73 6.26 1.25
N MET A 19 -5.34 7.42 0.72
CA MET A 19 -4.82 7.53 -0.64
C MET A 19 -3.55 6.70 -0.84
N ILE A 20 -2.62 6.72 0.13
CA ILE A 20 -1.41 5.89 0.09
C ILE A 20 -1.76 4.41 0.11
N ALA A 21 -2.65 3.98 1.00
CA ALA A 21 -3.08 2.59 1.09
C ALA A 21 -3.68 2.11 -0.24
N LEU A 22 -4.54 2.93 -0.86
CA LEU A 22 -5.10 2.64 -2.18
C LEU A 22 -4.04 2.56 -3.27
N ALA A 23 -3.04 3.45 -3.26
CA ALA A 23 -1.93 3.42 -4.21
C ALA A 23 -1.13 2.11 -4.11
N PHE A 24 -0.81 1.66 -2.88
CA PHE A 24 -0.15 0.37 -2.68
C PHE A 24 -1.02 -0.80 -3.14
N ILE A 25 -2.29 -0.86 -2.73
CA ILE A 25 -3.19 -1.96 -3.11
C ILE A 25 -3.31 -2.06 -4.63
N THR A 26 -3.60 -0.95 -5.31
CA THR A 26 -3.77 -0.93 -6.76
C THR A 26 -2.47 -1.27 -7.50
N GLY A 27 -1.32 -0.76 -7.04
CA GLY A 27 -0.01 -1.09 -7.60
C GLY A 27 0.34 -2.57 -7.47
N ILE A 28 0.09 -3.16 -6.29
CA ILE A 28 0.37 -4.58 -6.03
C ILE A 28 -0.53 -5.47 -6.90
N LEU A 29 -1.84 -5.16 -6.98
CA LEU A 29 -2.78 -5.93 -7.79
C LEU A 29 -2.41 -5.89 -9.27
N LEU A 30 -1.97 -4.74 -9.79
CA LEU A 30 -1.48 -4.63 -11.16
C LEU A 30 -0.19 -5.42 -11.37
N ALA A 31 0.77 -5.32 -10.45
CA ALA A 31 2.02 -6.07 -10.51
C ALA A 31 1.78 -7.59 -10.46
N MET A 32 0.87 -8.06 -9.61
CA MET A 32 0.47 -9.47 -9.55
C MET A 32 -0.21 -9.93 -10.85
N LYS A 33 -1.05 -9.07 -11.45
CA LYS A 33 -1.70 -9.35 -12.73
C LYS A 33 -0.68 -9.45 -13.87
N GLU A 34 0.31 -8.57 -13.91
CA GLU A 34 1.41 -8.64 -14.88
C GLU A 34 2.30 -9.86 -14.64
N ALA A 35 2.66 -10.18 -13.39
CA ALA A 35 3.40 -11.39 -13.05
C ALA A 35 2.70 -12.66 -13.56
N LYS A 36 1.39 -12.75 -13.35
CA LYS A 36 0.60 -13.87 -13.87
C LYS A 36 0.62 -13.95 -15.40
N LYS A 37 0.63 -12.81 -16.11
CA LYS A 37 0.70 -12.79 -17.59
C LYS A 37 2.02 -13.30 -18.13
N ILE A 38 3.13 -13.01 -17.43
CA ILE A 38 4.48 -13.43 -17.85
C ILE A 38 4.87 -14.82 -17.31
N GLY A 39 3.98 -15.49 -16.58
CA GLY A 39 4.23 -16.81 -16.00
C GLY A 39 5.02 -16.79 -14.68
N GLU A 40 5.19 -15.62 -14.07
CA GLU A 40 5.83 -15.46 -12.77
C GLU A 40 4.85 -15.73 -11.62
N ASN A 41 5.38 -16.16 -10.47
CA ASN A 41 4.55 -16.43 -9.29
C ASN A 41 4.07 -15.09 -8.66
N PRO A 42 2.75 -14.80 -8.64
CA PRO A 42 2.22 -13.59 -8.01
C PRO A 42 2.48 -13.50 -6.50
N GLU A 43 2.71 -14.62 -5.82
CA GLU A 43 3.03 -14.65 -4.39
C GLU A 43 4.37 -13.96 -4.11
N ARG A 44 5.36 -14.12 -4.98
CA ARG A 44 6.65 -13.41 -4.87
C ARG A 44 6.48 -11.90 -4.96
N ILE A 45 5.59 -11.43 -5.83
CA ILE A 45 5.28 -10.00 -5.93
C ILE A 45 4.68 -9.50 -4.62
N LEU A 46 3.78 -10.28 -4.02
CA LEU A 46 3.15 -9.97 -2.75
C LEU A 46 4.19 -9.88 -1.62
N ASP A 47 5.08 -10.89 -1.52
CA ASP A 47 6.15 -10.92 -0.52
C ASP A 47 7.07 -9.69 -0.65
N ILE A 48 7.56 -9.41 -1.86
CA ILE A 48 8.42 -8.24 -2.12
C ILE A 48 7.68 -6.94 -1.78
N SER A 49 6.40 -6.84 -2.13
CA SER A 49 5.60 -5.65 -1.86
C SER A 49 5.41 -5.40 -0.36
N LEU A 50 5.28 -6.46 0.44
CA LEU A 50 5.24 -6.35 1.90
C LEU A 50 6.57 -5.83 2.47
N TYR A 51 7.70 -6.34 1.99
CA TYR A 51 9.02 -5.82 2.38
C TYR A 51 9.20 -4.35 1.99
N VAL A 52 8.72 -3.95 0.80
CA VAL A 52 8.77 -2.55 0.35
C VAL A 52 7.90 -1.65 1.23
N ILE A 53 6.69 -2.08 1.60
CA ILE A 53 5.81 -1.31 2.50
C ILE A 53 6.49 -1.13 3.87
N LEU A 54 7.07 -2.19 4.43
CA LEU A 54 7.80 -2.13 5.69
C LEU A 54 9.00 -1.19 5.61
N GLY A 55 9.79 -1.29 4.53
CA GLY A 55 10.94 -0.41 4.28
C GLY A 55 10.53 1.05 4.12
N ALA A 56 9.43 1.33 3.42
CA ALA A 56 8.89 2.68 3.27
C ALA A 56 8.39 3.26 4.60
N LEU A 57 7.73 2.44 5.43
CA LEU A 57 7.26 2.86 6.75
C LEU A 57 8.41 3.19 7.69
N ILE A 58 9.44 2.33 7.73
CA ILE A 58 10.62 2.52 8.58
C ILE A 58 11.45 3.69 8.06
N GLY A 59 11.77 3.70 6.76
CA GLY A 59 12.58 4.74 6.12
C GLY A 59 11.94 6.11 6.19
N GLY A 60 10.62 6.20 5.97
CA GLY A 60 9.87 7.46 6.12
C GLY A 60 9.76 7.96 7.56
N ARG A 61 10.12 7.14 8.55
CA ARG A 61 10.14 7.52 9.98
C ARG A 61 11.54 7.83 10.51
N LEU A 62 12.57 7.25 9.88
CA LEU A 62 13.98 7.50 10.21
C LEU A 62 14.56 8.74 9.48
N GLY A 63 13.92 9.17 8.38
CA GLY A 63 14.23 10.40 7.67
C GLY A 63 13.66 11.66 8.30
#